data_AF-A0A1F9YBX4-F1
#
_entry.id   AF-A0A1F9YBX4-F1
#
_cell.length_a   1.000
_cell.length_b   1.000
_cell.length_c   1.000
_cell.angle_alpha   90.00
_cell.angle_beta   90.00
_cell.angle_gamma   90.00
#
_symmetry.space_group_name_H-M   'P 1'
#
loop_
_entity.id
_entity.type
_entity.pdbx_description
1 polymer ?
#
loop_
_entity_poly.entity_id
_entity_poly.type
_entity_poly.pdbx_seq_one_letter_code
_entity_poly.pdbx_strand_id
1 'polypeptide(L)'
;SKGLELPASTAKKKPEVALKVSISRDELMVEGQRITTLNKMMDREGLIVPELETILDQRRALTEKIAKHSTKVEFKGDVLIEADRQVRFKIIQKIMYTCGQSGFSNFSLLVLRKEG
;
A
#
# COMPACT_ATOMS: atom_id res chain seq x y z
N SER A 1 27.08 31.48 -23.83
CA SER A 1 26.70 30.18 -23.25
C SER A 1 26.58 30.33 -21.75
N LYS A 2 25.37 30.59 -21.22
CA LYS A 2 25.17 30.78 -19.78
C LYS A 2 24.74 29.46 -19.15
N GLY A 3 25.46 29.08 -18.10
CA GLY A 3 25.45 27.78 -17.47
C GLY A 3 24.08 27.39 -16.94
N LEU A 4 23.74 26.12 -17.18
CA LEU A 4 22.64 25.44 -16.56
C LEU A 4 23.10 25.00 -15.17
N GLU A 5 22.79 25.77 -14.13
CA GLU A 5 22.88 25.29 -12.76
C GLU A 5 21.59 24.51 -12.46
N LEU A 6 21.69 23.18 -12.50
CA LEU A 6 20.64 22.33 -11.95
C LEU A 6 20.59 22.58 -10.43
N PRO A 7 19.43 22.92 -9.84
CA PRO A 7 19.33 22.95 -8.40
C PRO A 7 19.66 21.56 -7.88
N ALA A 8 20.62 21.48 -6.96
CA ALA A 8 20.93 20.24 -6.27
C ALA A 8 19.63 19.72 -5.66
N SER A 9 19.10 18.64 -6.23
CA SER A 9 17.87 18.01 -5.78
C SER A 9 18.14 17.44 -4.39
N THR A 10 17.95 18.25 -3.35
CA THR A 10 17.66 17.73 -2.03
C THR A 10 16.23 17.23 -2.07
N ALA A 11 16.00 16.11 -2.77
CA ALA A 11 14.84 15.26 -2.56
C ALA A 11 14.94 14.67 -1.14
N LYS A 12 14.80 15.54 -0.13
CA LYS A 12 14.65 15.21 1.29
C LYS A 12 13.19 14.99 1.64
N LYS A 13 12.32 14.71 0.67
CA LYS A 13 11.09 13.98 0.97
C LYS A 13 11.52 12.53 1.11
N LYS A 14 11.89 12.15 2.34
CA LYS A 14 11.90 10.74 2.75
C LYS A 14 10.60 10.14 2.20
N PRO A 15 10.60 8.94 1.59
CA PRO A 15 9.34 8.27 1.34
C PRO A 15 8.62 8.22 2.67
N GLU A 16 7.49 8.92 2.79
CA GLU A 16 6.51 8.54 3.79
C GLU A 16 6.21 7.09 3.44
N VAL A 17 6.63 6.16 4.29
CA VAL A 17 6.66 4.71 4.01
C VAL A 17 5.24 4.16 4.11
N ALA A 18 4.28 4.81 3.44
CA ALA A 18 2.95 4.29 3.25
C ALA A 18 3.07 3.05 2.37
N LEU A 19 2.57 1.92 2.86
CA LEU A 19 2.48 0.72 2.03
C LEU A 19 1.50 1.01 0.89
N LYS A 20 1.96 0.87 -0.35
CA LYS A 20 1.08 1.10 -1.49
C LYS A 20 0.36 -0.19 -1.88
N VAL A 21 -0.96 -0.15 -1.83
CA VAL A 21 -1.87 -1.23 -2.22
C VAL A 21 -2.68 -0.76 -3.41
N SER A 22 -2.45 -1.35 -4.59
CA SER A 22 -3.13 -0.96 -5.81
C SER A 22 -4.13 -2.05 -6.23
N ILE A 23 -5.34 -1.64 -6.59
CA ILE A 23 -6.45 -2.49 -6.97
C ILE A 23 -6.83 -2.14 -8.41
N SER A 24 -6.47 -3.02 -9.34
CA SER A 24 -6.89 -2.89 -10.74
C SER A 24 -8.28 -3.49 -10.93
N ARG A 25 -8.68 -3.75 -12.18
CA ARG A 25 -9.96 -4.39 -12.49
C ARG A 25 -10.03 -5.85 -12.04
N ASP A 26 -8.90 -6.55 -11.99
CA ASP A 26 -8.84 -8.01 -11.85
C ASP A 26 -7.83 -8.49 -10.80
N GLU A 27 -6.92 -7.63 -10.35
CA GLU A 27 -5.86 -8.00 -9.42
C GLU A 27 -5.63 -7.01 -8.27
N LEU A 28 -5.12 -7.57 -7.18
CA LEU A 28 -4.58 -6.85 -6.04
C LEU A 28 -3.05 -6.88 -6.14
N MET A 29 -2.44 -5.70 -6.03
CA MET A 29 -0.99 -5.53 -6.02
C MET A 29 -0.54 -4.81 -4.76
N VAL A 30 0.66 -5.14 -4.31
CA VAL A 30 1.36 -4.44 -3.23
C VAL A 30 2.74 -4.03 -3.77
N GLU A 31 3.07 -2.74 -3.67
CA GLU A 31 4.33 -2.20 -4.21
C GLU A 31 4.60 -2.58 -5.68
N GLY A 32 3.53 -2.67 -6.49
CA GLY A 32 3.60 -3.04 -7.91
C GLY A 32 3.74 -4.53 -8.19
N GLN A 33 3.77 -5.39 -7.16
CA GLN A 33 3.78 -6.83 -7.33
C GLN A 33 2.38 -7.43 -7.14
N ARG A 34 1.96 -8.27 -8.09
CA ARG A 34 0.67 -8.97 -8.02
C ARG A 34 0.65 -9.98 -6.88
N ILE A 35 -0.36 -9.87 -6.03
CA ILE A 35 -0.54 -10.71 -4.84
C ILE A 35 -1.62 -11.76 -5.07
N THR A 36 -2.78 -11.35 -5.60
CA THR A 36 -3.91 -12.24 -5.86
C THR A 36 -4.88 -11.61 -6.88
N THR A 37 -5.85 -12.39 -7.35
CA THR A 37 -6.94 -11.90 -8.20
C THR A 37 -8.17 -11.52 -7.39
N LEU A 38 -8.96 -10.56 -7.87
CA LEU A 38 -10.19 -10.12 -7.20
C LEU A 38 -11.26 -11.21 -7.17
N ASN A 39 -11.28 -12.10 -8.16
CA ASN A 39 -12.18 -13.26 -8.16
C ASN A 39 -11.87 -14.20 -6.99
N LYS A 40 -10.59 -14.57 -6.83
CA LYS A 40 -10.16 -15.40 -5.70
C LYS A 40 -10.44 -14.74 -4.34
N MET A 41 -10.36 -13.42 -4.24
CA MET A 41 -10.76 -12.70 -3.03
C MET A 41 -12.26 -12.76 -2.75
N MET A 42 -13.09 -12.79 -3.79
CA MET A 42 -14.55 -12.83 -3.68
C MET A 42 -15.09 -14.22 -3.37
N ASP A 43 -14.46 -15.25 -3.90
CA ASP A 43 -14.83 -16.66 -3.68
C ASP A 43 -14.52 -17.12 -2.25
N ARG A 44 -13.62 -16.41 -1.56
CA ARG A 44 -13.29 -16.70 -0.16
C ARG A 44 -14.32 -16.11 0.79
N GLU A 45 -14.72 -16.93 1.75
CA GLU A 45 -15.47 -16.49 2.92
C GLU A 45 -14.60 -15.66 3.86
N GLY A 46 -15.24 -14.81 4.67
CA GLY A 46 -14.55 -13.91 5.59
C GLY A 46 -13.93 -12.67 4.92
N LEU A 47 -13.35 -11.81 5.76
CA LEU A 47 -12.80 -10.52 5.35
C LEU A 47 -11.28 -10.52 5.17
N ILE A 48 -10.58 -11.50 5.77
CA ILE A 48 -9.12 -11.61 5.68
C ILE A 48 -8.69 -12.05 4.29
N VAL A 49 -7.62 -11.41 3.80
CA VAL A 49 -6.90 -11.78 2.59
C VAL A 49 -5.51 -12.31 3.01
N PRO A 50 -5.35 -13.63 3.20
CA PRO A 50 -4.12 -14.23 3.74
C PRO A 50 -2.83 -13.82 3.02
N GLU A 51 -2.88 -13.69 1.69
CA GLU A 51 -1.73 -13.28 0.90
C GLU A 51 -1.31 -11.83 1.21
N LEU A 52 -2.27 -10.95 1.52
CA LEU A 52 -2.00 -9.58 1.92
C LEU A 52 -1.51 -9.51 3.38
N GLU A 53 -2.15 -10.25 4.29
CA GLU A 53 -1.76 -10.36 5.71
C GLU A 53 -0.29 -10.76 5.86
N THR A 54 0.14 -11.79 5.12
CA THR A 54 1.53 -12.26 5.12
C THR A 54 2.52 -11.14 4.77
N ILE A 55 2.18 -10.30 3.80
CA ILE A 55 3.04 -9.20 3.34
C ILE A 55 3.07 -8.07 4.37
N LEU A 56 1.92 -7.75 4.96
CA LEU A 56 1.79 -6.74 6.01
C LEU A 56 2.65 -7.11 7.22
N ASP A 57 2.58 -8.37 7.66
CA ASP A 57 3.36 -8.87 8.80
C ASP A 57 4.87 -8.80 8.53
N GLN A 58 5.30 -9.21 7.33
CA GLN A 58 6.70 -9.09 6.91
C GLN A 58 7.17 -7.63 6.88
N ARG A 59 6.34 -6.72 6.33
CA ARG A 59 6.65 -5.29 6.26
C ARG A 59 6.76 -4.69 7.66
N ARG A 60 5.86 -5.04 8.57
CA ARG A 60 5.87 -4.58 9.96
C ARG A 60 7.13 -5.07 10.68
N ALA A 61 7.41 -6.37 10.63
CA ALA A 61 8.59 -6.95 11.27
C ALA A 61 9.89 -6.33 10.75
N LEU A 62 10.01 -6.08 9.44
CA LEU A 62 11.14 -5.38 8.85
C LEU A 62 11.28 -3.94 9.38
N THR A 63 10.17 -3.21 9.44
CA THR A 63 10.17 -1.81 9.90
C THR A 63 10.55 -1.71 11.37
N GLU A 64 9.99 -2.57 12.22
CA GLU A 64 10.34 -2.67 13.64
C GLU A 64 11.80 -3.05 13.85
N LYS A 65 12.34 -3.98 13.05
CA LYS A 65 13.77 -4.34 13.09
C LYS A 65 14.67 -3.15 12.73
N ILE A 66 14.31 -2.36 11.71
CA ILE A 66 15.07 -1.16 11.33
C ILE A 66 14.97 -0.09 12.42
N ALA A 67 13.80 0.11 13.02
CA ALA A 67 13.57 1.09 14.08
C ALA A 67 14.45 0.84 15.31
N LYS A 68 14.75 -0.43 15.64
CA LYS A 68 15.70 -0.78 16.72
C LYS A 68 17.12 -0.24 16.50
N HIS A 69 17.50 0.01 15.25
CA HIS A 69 18.85 0.46 14.87
C HIS A 69 18.87 1.89 14.32
N SER A 70 17.73 2.59 14.29
CA SER A 70 17.61 3.93 13.71
C SER A 70 16.47 4.73 14.34
N THR A 71 16.77 5.88 14.92
CA THR A 71 15.76 6.82 15.46
C THR A 71 14.96 7.55 14.37
N LYS A 72 15.28 7.32 13.10
CA LYS A 72 14.66 8.00 11.95
C LYS A 72 13.51 7.21 11.32
N VAL A 73 13.32 5.96 11.73
CA VAL A 73 12.33 5.03 11.18
C VAL A 73 11.41 4.59 12.30
N GLU A 74 10.11 4.81 12.09
CA GLU A 74 9.04 4.43 13.01
C GLU A 74 7.95 3.74 12.19
N PHE A 75 7.35 2.70 12.76
CA PHE A 75 6.16 2.10 12.16
C PHE A 75 4.95 3.00 12.41
N LYS A 76 4.38 3.55 11.33
CA LYS A 76 3.21 4.44 11.40
C LYS A 76 1.89 3.76 11.03
N GLY A 77 1.94 2.60 10.36
CA GLY A 77 0.73 1.94 9.87
C GLY A 77 0.05 2.66 8.70
N ASP A 78 0.79 3.49 7.97
CA ASP A 78 0.29 4.25 6.82
C ASP A 78 0.09 3.32 5.60
N VAL A 79 -1.06 3.44 4.94
CA VAL A 79 -1.40 2.70 3.71
C VAL A 79 -2.02 3.63 2.70
N LEU A 80 -1.48 3.62 1.48
CA LEU A 80 -2.12 4.23 0.32
C LEU A 80 -2.84 3.13 -0.47
N ILE A 81 -4.17 3.21 -0.51
CA ILE A 81 -5.01 2.35 -1.34
C ILE A 81 -5.30 3.10 -2.64
N GLU A 82 -4.86 2.57 -3.77
CA GLU A 82 -5.21 3.05 -5.10
C GLU A 82 -6.22 2.10 -5.72
N ALA A 83 -7.39 2.57 -6.14
CA ALA A 83 -8.43 1.70 -6.67
C ALA A 83 -9.01 2.24 -7.99
N ASP A 84 -9.23 1.36 -8.96
CA ASP A 84 -10.09 1.67 -10.11
C ASP A 84 -11.52 1.93 -9.62
N ARG A 85 -12.18 2.97 -10.17
CA ARG A 85 -13.56 3.35 -9.80
C ARG A 85 -14.58 2.20 -9.93
N GLN A 86 -14.32 1.21 -10.79
CA GLN A 86 -15.19 0.06 -11.03
C GLN A 86 -15.05 -1.04 -9.97
N VAL A 87 -14.06 -0.95 -9.09
CA VAL A 87 -13.85 -1.93 -8.02
C VAL A 87 -15.03 -1.93 -7.06
N ARG A 88 -15.57 -3.12 -6.78
CA ARG A 88 -16.65 -3.30 -5.81
C ARG A 88 -16.17 -2.90 -4.41
N PHE A 89 -16.98 -2.13 -3.69
CA PHE A 89 -16.66 -1.69 -2.33
C PHE A 89 -16.29 -2.84 -1.38
N LYS A 90 -16.91 -4.02 -1.52
CA LYS A 90 -16.59 -5.22 -0.74
C LYS A 90 -15.12 -5.64 -0.84
N ILE A 91 -14.47 -5.45 -2.00
CA ILE A 91 -13.03 -5.70 -2.17
C ILE A 91 -12.21 -4.74 -1.30
N ILE A 92 -12.55 -3.44 -1.35
CA ILE A 92 -11.90 -2.41 -0.56
C ILE A 92 -12.06 -2.70 0.94
N GLN A 93 -13.25 -3.12 1.37
CA GLN A 93 -13.51 -3.51 2.76
C GLN A 93 -12.64 -4.68 3.21
N LYS A 94 -12.49 -5.74 2.40
CA LYS A 94 -11.60 -6.87 2.73
C LYS A 94 -10.15 -6.44 2.90
N ILE A 95 -9.68 -5.54 2.03
CA ILE A 95 -8.32 -4.99 2.08
C ILE A 95 -8.12 -4.15 3.34
N MET A 96 -9.01 -3.18 3.58
CA MET A 96 -8.95 -2.33 4.78
C MET A 96 -9.03 -3.15 6.07
N TYR A 97 -9.88 -4.17 6.11
CA TYR A 97 -10.00 -5.06 7.26
C TYR A 97 -8.68 -5.82 7.50
N THR A 98 -8.10 -6.41 6.46
CA THR A 98 -6.82 -7.13 6.55
C THR A 98 -5.69 -6.20 6.99
N CYS A 99 -5.57 -5.01 6.40
CA CYS A 99 -4.60 -3.99 6.81
C CYS A 99 -4.76 -3.59 8.27
N GLY A 100 -5.99 -3.31 8.71
CA GLY A 100 -6.28 -2.94 10.09
C GLY A 100 -5.84 -4.00 11.10
N GLN A 101 -6.09 -5.27 10.80
CA GLN A 101 -5.70 -6.40 11.66
C GLN A 101 -4.17 -6.53 11.81
N SER A 102 -3.41 -6.21 10.77
CA SER A 102 -1.94 -6.18 10.83
C SER A 102 -1.35 -4.89 11.44
N GLY A 103 -2.19 -3.95 11.88
CA GLY A 103 -1.76 -2.68 12.50
C GLY A 103 -1.55 -1.54 11.51
N PHE A 104 -2.05 -1.68 10.29
CA PHE A 104 -2.01 -0.65 9.26
C PHE A 104 -3.38 0.04 9.13
N SER A 105 -3.64 1.02 10.00
CA SER A 105 -4.96 1.67 10.13
C SER A 105 -5.03 3.10 9.57
N ASN A 106 -3.90 3.66 9.12
CA ASN A 106 -3.85 5.04 8.61
C ASN A 106 -4.03 5.03 7.09
N PHE A 107 -5.28 5.03 6.64
CA PHE A 107 -5.63 4.89 5.24
C PHE A 107 -5.69 6.22 4.48
N SER A 108 -5.04 6.26 3.32
CA SER A 108 -5.29 7.22 2.25
C SER A 108 -5.87 6.48 1.06
N LEU A 109 -6.98 6.95 0.49
CA LEU A 109 -7.63 6.33 -0.67
C LEU A 109 -7.55 7.24 -1.89
N LEU A 110 -6.98 6.74 -2.98
CA LEU A 110 -6.96 7.38 -4.28
C LEU A 110 -7.82 6.56 -5.26
N VAL A 111 -8.85 7.19 -5.83
CA VAL A 111 -9.70 6.55 -6.84
C VAL A 111 -9.26 7.04 -8.21
N LEU A 112 -8.82 6.10 -9.06
CA LEU A 112 -8.39 6.39 -10.40
C LEU A 112 -9.60 6.37 -11.34
N ARG A 113 -9.79 7.47 -12.06
CA ARG A 113 -10.72 7.55 -13.20
C ARG A 113 -9.86 7.38 -14.46
N LYS A 114 -10.11 6.35 -15.27
CA LYS A 114 -9.63 6.40 -16.65
C LYS A 114 -10.35 7.57 -17.31
N GLU A 115 -9.62 8.62 -17.68
CA GLU A 115 -10.10 9.56 -18.70
C GLU A 115 -10.36 8.71 -19.95
N GLY A 116 -11.61 8.79 -20.43
CA GLY A 116 -12.07 8.08 -21.61
C GLY A 116 -11.58 8.73 -22.88
#